data_AF-A0A7S2QLX7-F1
#
_entry.id   AF-A0A7S2QLX7-F1
#
_cell.length_a   1.000
_cell.length_b   1.000
_cell.length_c   1.000
_cell.angle_alpha   90.00
_cell.angle_beta   90.00
_cell.angle_gamma   90.00
#
_symmetry.space_group_name_H-M   'P 1'
#
loop_
_entity.id
_entity.type
_entity.pdbx_description
1 polymer ?
#
loop_
_entity_poly.entity_id
_entity_poly.type
_entity_poly.pdbx_seq_one_letter_code
_entity_poly.pdbx_strand_id
1 'polypeptide(L)'
;IPNGATCNVSSTELAQHATKPPTHLTESDLLGLMEQHGVGTDASMATHVSNVQKRGYVKLDEATRQLVPAALGLALTHAYTLVDPGLVRPTVRAAIENACARVAKGEARKKEVVSKALGVFERKFKQFSRRVDRLPTMLAVAFSRERDAGTLDSSLQRTSDYTEEEWKQWAAKKKQENPEKDFTEEQWLQWLKEKEADKRRWR
;
A
#
# COMPACT_ATOMS: atom_id res chain seq x y z
N ILE A 1 26.62 -45.32 -14.77
CA ILE A 1 27.12 -46.40 -13.90
C ILE A 1 26.18 -47.59 -14.10
N PRO A 2 26.68 -48.78 -14.49
CA PRO A 2 25.82 -49.95 -14.71
C PRO A 2 25.14 -50.38 -13.41
N ASN A 3 23.92 -50.92 -13.52
CA ASN A 3 23.17 -51.42 -12.37
C ASN A 3 23.97 -52.53 -11.67
N GLY A 4 24.20 -52.36 -10.36
CA GLY A 4 24.97 -53.30 -9.52
C GLY A 4 26.44 -52.94 -9.29
N ALA A 5 26.94 -51.84 -9.85
CA ALA A 5 28.31 -51.39 -9.56
C ALA A 5 28.43 -50.82 -8.14
N THR A 6 29.44 -51.26 -7.39
CA THR A 6 29.77 -50.78 -6.05
C THR A 6 30.83 -49.68 -6.11
N CYS A 7 30.66 -48.62 -5.34
CA CYS A 7 31.65 -47.56 -5.17
C CYS A 7 32.06 -47.41 -3.70
N ASN A 8 33.34 -47.11 -3.49
CA ASN A 8 33.86 -46.78 -2.17
C ASN A 8 33.56 -45.31 -1.89
N VAL A 9 32.81 -45.04 -0.83
CA VAL A 9 32.55 -43.66 -0.38
C VAL A 9 33.83 -43.10 0.20
N SER A 10 34.38 -42.08 -0.46
CA SER A 10 35.67 -41.47 -0.09
C SER A 10 35.59 -40.59 1.15
N SER A 11 34.46 -39.94 1.41
CA SER A 11 34.17 -39.23 2.66
C SER A 11 32.68 -39.08 2.89
N THR A 12 32.27 -39.03 4.16
CA THR A 12 30.91 -38.67 4.56
C THR A 12 30.97 -37.52 5.55
N GLU A 13 30.36 -36.40 5.20
CA GLU A 13 30.25 -35.23 6.07
C GLU A 13 28.81 -35.03 6.53
N LEU A 14 28.62 -34.78 7.83
CA LEU A 14 27.31 -34.45 8.38
C LEU A 14 27.13 -32.93 8.34
N ALA A 15 26.46 -32.45 7.29
CA ALA A 15 26.17 -31.03 7.15
C ALA A 15 24.93 -30.65 7.99
N GLN A 16 25.14 -29.79 8.98
CA GLN A 16 24.04 -29.18 9.73
C GLN A 16 23.58 -27.90 9.02
N HIS A 17 22.29 -27.82 8.73
CA HIS A 17 21.67 -26.64 8.12
C HIS A 17 20.52 -26.13 9.00
N ALA A 18 20.32 -24.81 8.99
CA ALA A 18 19.19 -24.15 9.63
C ALA A 18 18.27 -23.55 8.57
N THR A 19 16.95 -23.60 8.80
CA THR A 19 15.98 -22.92 7.96
C THR A 19 16.09 -21.41 8.14
N LYS A 20 15.98 -20.67 7.05
CA LYS A 20 15.93 -19.20 7.08
C LYS A 20 14.48 -18.73 6.94
N PRO A 21 14.11 -17.62 7.59
CA PRO A 21 12.81 -17.01 7.35
C PRO A 21 12.68 -16.58 5.87
N PRO A 22 11.46 -16.57 5.32
CA PRO A 22 11.24 -16.10 3.96
C PRO A 22 11.59 -14.62 3.84
N THR A 23 12.13 -14.23 2.70
CA THR A 23 12.37 -12.83 2.36
C THR A 23 11.09 -12.15 1.90
N HIS A 24 11.10 -10.82 1.88
CA HIS A 24 10.04 -10.07 1.22
C HIS A 24 10.05 -10.33 -0.29
N LEU A 25 8.91 -10.05 -0.92
CA LEU A 25 8.72 -10.27 -2.35
C LEU A 25 9.46 -9.20 -3.14
N THR A 26 10.17 -9.60 -4.20
CA THR A 26 10.54 -8.65 -5.25
C THR A 26 9.33 -8.30 -6.11
N GLU A 27 9.45 -7.29 -6.96
CA GLU A 27 8.40 -6.99 -7.95
C GLU A 27 8.13 -8.18 -8.87
N SER A 28 9.18 -8.90 -9.28
CA SER A 28 9.04 -10.10 -10.11
C SER A 28 8.27 -11.21 -9.40
N ASP A 29 8.56 -11.46 -8.12
CA ASP A 29 7.85 -12.47 -7.33
C ASP A 29 6.36 -12.10 -7.18
N LEU A 30 6.07 -10.82 -6.95
CA LEU A 30 4.70 -10.33 -6.84
C LEU A 30 3.94 -10.46 -8.16
N LEU A 31 4.56 -10.13 -9.29
CA LEU A 31 3.98 -10.32 -10.61
C LEU A 31 3.67 -11.80 -10.88
N GLY A 32 4.59 -12.71 -10.57
CA GLY A 32 4.37 -14.15 -10.69
C GLY A 32 3.22 -14.65 -9.81
N LEU A 33 3.10 -14.15 -8.58
CA LEU A 33 1.95 -14.46 -7.71
C LEU A 33 0.63 -13.90 -8.25
N MET A 34 0.64 -12.70 -8.82
CA MET A 34 -0.54 -12.10 -9.43
C MET A 34 -1.02 -12.92 -10.62
N GLU A 35 -0.11 -13.36 -11.50
CA GLU A 35 -0.41 -14.25 -12.62
C GLU A 35 -0.95 -15.61 -12.14
N GLN A 36 -0.26 -16.26 -11.20
CA GLN A 36 -0.66 -17.54 -10.63
C GLN A 36 -2.09 -17.48 -10.02
N HIS A 37 -2.44 -16.35 -9.41
CA HIS A 37 -3.75 -16.14 -8.81
C HIS A 37 -4.78 -15.52 -9.75
N GLY A 38 -4.44 -15.23 -11.00
CA GLY A 38 -5.35 -14.65 -12.00
C GLY A 38 -5.82 -13.23 -11.65
N VAL A 39 -4.95 -12.43 -11.01
CA VAL A 39 -5.25 -11.05 -10.63
C VAL A 39 -4.50 -10.08 -11.54
N GLY A 40 -5.27 -9.32 -12.31
CA GLY A 40 -4.70 -8.45 -13.34
C GLY A 40 -4.37 -9.22 -14.62
N THR A 41 -3.92 -8.46 -15.60
CA THR A 41 -3.50 -8.90 -16.94
C THR A 41 -2.11 -8.32 -17.21
N ASP A 42 -1.38 -8.80 -18.21
CA ASP A 42 -0.04 -8.31 -18.57
C ASP A 42 0.03 -6.78 -18.66
N ALA A 43 -1.04 -6.15 -19.16
CA ALA A 43 -1.16 -4.70 -19.28
C ALA A 43 -1.48 -3.96 -17.96
N SER A 44 -2.06 -4.62 -16.96
CA SER A 44 -2.57 -3.99 -15.74
C SER A 44 -1.79 -4.34 -14.46
N MET A 45 -1.05 -5.44 -14.42
CA MET A 45 -0.32 -5.89 -13.22
C MET A 45 0.72 -4.86 -12.76
N ALA A 46 1.57 -4.37 -13.66
CA ALA A 46 2.55 -3.32 -13.35
C ALA A 46 1.88 -2.03 -12.82
N THR A 47 0.70 -1.69 -13.34
CA THR A 47 -0.08 -0.54 -12.85
C THR A 47 -0.58 -0.78 -11.41
N HIS A 48 -1.04 -1.99 -11.08
CA HIS A 48 -1.45 -2.32 -9.71
C HIS A 48 -0.28 -2.23 -8.72
N VAL A 49 0.89 -2.75 -9.10
CA VAL A 49 2.11 -2.67 -8.29
C VAL A 49 2.55 -1.22 -8.10
N SER A 50 2.56 -0.42 -9.17
CA SER A 50 2.88 1.02 -9.09
C SER A 50 1.91 1.78 -8.17
N ASN A 51 0.62 1.45 -8.19
CA ASN A 51 -0.38 2.11 -7.36
C ASN A 51 -0.17 1.87 -5.86
N VAL A 52 0.21 0.66 -5.45
CA VAL A 52 0.45 0.37 -4.02
C VAL A 52 1.74 1.03 -3.51
N GLN A 53 2.75 1.18 -4.36
CA GLN A 53 3.96 1.96 -4.06
C GLN A 53 3.64 3.45 -3.94
N LYS A 54 2.98 4.04 -4.94
CA LYS A 54 2.61 5.47 -4.97
C LYS A 54 1.76 5.90 -3.78
N ARG A 55 0.93 5.01 -3.26
CA ARG A 55 0.07 5.26 -2.09
C ARG A 55 0.79 5.04 -0.75
N GLY A 56 2.05 4.64 -0.76
CA GLY A 56 2.85 4.43 0.45
C GLY A 56 2.46 3.19 1.25
N TYR A 57 1.86 2.17 0.62
CA TYR A 57 1.53 0.90 1.30
C TYR A 57 2.72 -0.04 1.37
N VAL A 58 3.63 0.07 0.39
CA VAL A 58 4.89 -0.66 0.33
C VAL A 58 6.00 0.32 -0.06
N LYS A 59 7.22 0.03 0.40
CA LYS A 59 8.44 0.75 0.02
C LYS A 59 9.37 -0.22 -0.71
N LEU A 60 10.09 0.29 -1.70
CA LEU A 60 11.13 -0.48 -2.36
C LEU A 60 12.42 -0.33 -1.57
N ASP A 61 13.01 -1.45 -1.16
CA ASP A 61 14.38 -1.47 -0.68
C ASP A 61 15.32 -1.42 -1.89
N GLU A 62 16.09 -0.35 -2.02
CA GLU A 62 17.00 -0.15 -3.17
C GLU A 62 18.17 -1.15 -3.18
N ALA A 63 18.58 -1.68 -2.03
CA ALA A 63 19.69 -2.64 -1.95
C ALA A 63 19.25 -4.05 -2.34
N THR A 64 18.07 -4.47 -1.88
CA THR A 64 17.56 -5.85 -2.10
C THR A 64 16.54 -5.95 -3.23
N ARG A 65 16.02 -4.82 -3.73
CA ARG A 65 14.91 -4.72 -4.70
C ARG A 65 13.63 -5.40 -4.21
N GLN A 66 13.46 -5.52 -2.90
CA GLN A 66 12.28 -6.11 -2.26
C GLN A 66 11.22 -5.04 -1.93
N LEU A 67 9.95 -5.45 -2.02
CA LEU A 67 8.79 -4.66 -1.62
C LEU A 67 8.52 -4.89 -0.14
N VAL A 68 8.96 -3.94 0.69
CA VAL A 68 8.79 -3.98 2.14
C VAL A 68 7.45 -3.31 2.50
N PRO A 69 6.51 -4.02 3.16
CA PRO A 69 5.26 -3.43 3.61
C PRO A 69 5.50 -2.28 4.58
N ALA A 70 4.88 -1.13 4.32
CA ALA A 70 4.87 -0.03 5.26
C ALA A 70 3.79 -0.25 6.33
N ALA A 71 4.00 0.34 7.51
CA ALA A 71 3.01 0.78 8.48
C ALA A 71 1.54 0.66 8.06
N LEU A 72 1.16 1.61 7.21
CA LEU A 72 -0.19 1.81 6.74
C LEU A 72 -0.66 0.62 5.90
N GLY A 73 0.21 0.04 5.06
CA GLY A 73 -0.11 -1.13 4.25
C GLY A 73 -0.41 -2.36 5.10
N LEU A 74 0.41 -2.63 6.12
CA LEU A 74 0.18 -3.71 7.08
C LEU A 74 -1.11 -3.49 7.88
N ALA A 75 -1.28 -2.28 8.41
CA ALA A 75 -2.46 -1.92 9.19
C ALA A 75 -3.76 -2.07 8.40
N LEU A 76 -3.81 -1.56 7.16
CA LEU A 76 -4.95 -1.70 6.27
C LEU A 76 -5.21 -3.18 5.95
N THR A 77 -4.18 -3.93 5.61
CA THR A 77 -4.31 -5.36 5.26
C THR A 77 -4.88 -6.17 6.43
N HIS A 78 -4.38 -5.97 7.64
CA HIS A 78 -4.92 -6.61 8.84
C HIS A 78 -6.35 -6.15 9.13
N ALA A 79 -6.62 -4.85 9.00
CA ALA A 79 -7.93 -4.30 9.28
C ALA A 79 -9.01 -4.87 8.34
N TYR A 80 -8.74 -4.89 7.03
CA TYR A 80 -9.63 -5.50 6.04
C TYR A 80 -9.80 -7.01 6.28
N THR A 81 -8.72 -7.72 6.59
CA THR A 81 -8.76 -9.17 6.85
C THR A 81 -9.67 -9.50 8.04
N LEU A 82 -9.65 -8.70 9.10
CA LEU A 82 -10.48 -8.89 10.28
C LEU A 82 -11.96 -8.60 10.02
N VAL A 83 -12.28 -7.67 9.12
CA VAL A 83 -13.67 -7.38 8.73
C VAL A 83 -14.21 -8.45 7.79
N ASP A 84 -13.49 -8.73 6.71
CA ASP A 84 -13.80 -9.74 5.69
C ASP A 84 -12.51 -10.17 4.96
N PRO A 85 -11.98 -11.38 5.23
CA PRO A 85 -10.78 -11.90 4.55
C PRO A 85 -10.91 -11.94 3.02
N GLY A 86 -12.13 -12.04 2.50
CA GLY A 86 -12.40 -12.04 1.07
C GLY A 86 -12.17 -10.70 0.37
N LEU A 87 -11.94 -9.60 1.13
CA LEU A 87 -11.53 -8.31 0.58
C LEU A 87 -10.02 -8.25 0.27
N VAL A 88 -9.22 -9.07 0.94
CA VAL A 88 -7.76 -9.11 0.80
C VAL A 88 -7.31 -10.28 -0.09
N ARG A 89 -8.00 -11.43 0.02
CA ARG A 89 -7.69 -12.62 -0.79
C ARG A 89 -7.94 -12.35 -2.28
N PRO A 90 -7.13 -12.94 -3.18
CA PRO A 90 -7.24 -12.70 -4.63
C PRO A 90 -8.53 -13.28 -5.25
N THR A 91 -9.20 -14.20 -4.58
CA THR A 91 -10.29 -15.03 -5.10
C THR A 91 -11.42 -14.23 -5.76
N VAL A 92 -11.88 -13.15 -5.12
CA VAL A 92 -13.00 -12.35 -5.65
C VAL A 92 -12.56 -11.60 -6.90
N ARG A 93 -11.33 -11.06 -6.90
CA ARG A 93 -10.79 -10.34 -8.05
C ARG A 93 -10.57 -11.28 -9.23
N ALA A 94 -9.97 -12.44 -9.00
CA ALA A 94 -9.74 -13.46 -10.02
C ALA A 94 -11.06 -13.94 -10.67
N ALA A 95 -12.11 -14.11 -9.88
CA ALA A 95 -13.43 -14.47 -10.40
C ALA A 95 -14.03 -13.39 -11.32
N ILE A 96 -13.79 -12.11 -11.02
CA ILE A 96 -14.23 -10.99 -11.86
C ILE A 96 -13.41 -10.91 -13.14
N GLU A 97 -12.09 -11.07 -13.07
CA GLU A 97 -11.21 -11.10 -14.26
C GLU A 97 -11.62 -12.21 -15.22
N ASN A 98 -11.85 -13.42 -14.70
CA ASN A 98 -12.34 -14.54 -15.51
C ASN A 98 -13.72 -14.21 -16.14
N ALA A 99 -14.64 -13.62 -15.38
CA ALA A 99 -15.93 -13.21 -15.94
C ALA A 99 -15.79 -12.16 -17.05
N CYS A 100 -14.87 -11.21 -16.91
CA CYS A 100 -14.52 -10.24 -17.96
C CYS A 100 -13.92 -10.92 -19.19
N ALA A 101 -13.03 -11.90 -19.02
CA ALA A 101 -12.46 -12.68 -20.11
C ALA A 101 -13.53 -13.46 -20.89
N ARG A 102 -14.50 -14.06 -20.19
CA ARG A 102 -15.65 -14.72 -20.82
C ARG A 102 -16.52 -13.75 -21.63
N VAL A 103 -16.70 -12.51 -21.17
CA VAL A 103 -17.39 -11.48 -21.95
C VAL A 103 -16.61 -11.16 -23.23
N ALA A 104 -15.29 -11.02 -23.15
CA ALA A 104 -14.44 -10.76 -24.31
C ALA A 104 -14.49 -11.90 -25.36
N LYS A 105 -14.66 -13.15 -24.91
CA LYS A 105 -14.86 -14.32 -25.79
C LYS A 105 -16.28 -14.50 -26.32
N GLY A 106 -17.24 -13.68 -25.86
CA GLY A 106 -18.67 -13.85 -26.20
C GLY A 106 -19.39 -14.97 -25.44
N GLU A 107 -18.76 -15.55 -24.41
CA GLU A 107 -19.28 -16.66 -23.59
C GLU A 107 -20.14 -16.20 -22.40
N ALA A 108 -20.26 -14.88 -22.20
CA ALA A 108 -21.06 -14.27 -21.13
C ALA A 108 -21.58 -12.89 -21.55
N ARG A 109 -22.75 -12.50 -21.05
CA ARG A 109 -23.32 -11.17 -21.30
C ARG A 109 -22.76 -10.15 -20.29
N LYS A 110 -22.23 -9.04 -20.80
CA LYS A 110 -21.69 -7.93 -19.98
C LYS A 110 -22.64 -7.50 -18.86
N LYS A 111 -23.93 -7.32 -19.17
CA LYS A 111 -24.95 -6.87 -18.19
C LYS A 111 -25.07 -7.81 -16.99
N GLU A 112 -25.02 -9.11 -17.23
CA GLU A 112 -25.13 -10.13 -16.18
C GLU A 112 -23.88 -10.16 -15.30
N VAL A 113 -22.69 -10.09 -15.92
CA VAL A 113 -21.41 -10.05 -15.19
C VAL A 113 -21.33 -8.82 -14.28
N VAL A 114 -21.67 -7.64 -14.80
CA VAL A 114 -21.68 -6.39 -14.02
C VAL A 114 -22.68 -6.47 -12.86
N SER A 115 -23.91 -6.90 -13.13
CA SER A 115 -24.95 -7.06 -12.10
C SER A 115 -24.50 -8.01 -10.98
N LYS A 116 -23.91 -9.16 -11.35
CA LYS A 116 -23.39 -10.14 -10.38
C LYS A 116 -22.25 -9.56 -9.54
N ALA A 117 -21.30 -8.87 -10.16
CA ALA A 117 -20.16 -8.26 -9.46
C ALA A 117 -20.64 -7.18 -8.48
N LEU A 118 -21.54 -6.30 -8.91
CA LEU A 118 -22.12 -5.26 -8.05
C LEU A 118 -22.88 -5.87 -6.88
N GLY A 119 -23.70 -6.90 -7.10
CA GLY A 119 -24.42 -7.58 -6.02
C GLY A 119 -23.48 -8.24 -4.99
N VAL A 120 -22.34 -8.79 -5.43
CA VAL A 120 -21.30 -9.30 -4.51
C VAL A 120 -20.71 -8.17 -3.67
N PHE A 121 -20.29 -7.07 -4.29
CA PHE A 121 -19.69 -5.95 -3.58
C PHE A 121 -20.67 -5.18 -2.71
N GLU A 122 -21.95 -5.09 -3.08
CA GLU A 122 -22.99 -4.47 -2.26
C GLU A 122 -23.16 -5.22 -0.93
N ARG A 123 -23.19 -6.57 -0.98
CA ARG A 123 -23.26 -7.38 0.25
C ARG A 123 -22.02 -7.21 1.12
N LYS A 124 -20.82 -7.23 0.51
CA LYS A 124 -19.57 -6.99 1.22
C LYS A 124 -19.51 -5.59 1.84
N PHE A 125 -19.94 -4.58 1.11
CA PHE A 125 -20.01 -3.21 1.59
C PHE A 125 -20.97 -3.07 2.77
N LYS A 126 -22.19 -3.62 2.69
CA LYS A 126 -23.14 -3.65 3.81
C LYS A 126 -22.55 -4.32 5.05
N GLN A 127 -21.82 -5.42 4.89
CA GLN A 127 -21.14 -6.10 6.00
C GLN A 127 -20.00 -5.25 6.57
N PHE A 128 -19.21 -4.62 5.70
CA PHE A 128 -18.11 -3.74 6.06
C PHE A 128 -18.60 -2.52 6.86
N SER A 129 -19.63 -1.83 6.38
CA SER A 129 -20.21 -0.65 7.04
C SER A 129 -20.73 -0.94 8.45
N ARG A 130 -21.20 -2.17 8.72
CA ARG A 130 -21.64 -2.58 10.07
C ARG A 130 -20.49 -2.81 11.07
N ARG A 131 -19.25 -2.85 10.59
CA ARG A 131 -18.04 -3.15 11.38
C ARG A 131 -16.95 -2.07 11.21
N VAL A 132 -17.26 -0.98 10.51
CA VAL A 132 -16.31 0.07 10.17
C VAL A 132 -15.88 0.89 11.39
N ASP A 133 -16.73 0.95 12.42
CA ASP A 133 -16.44 1.51 13.74
C ASP A 133 -15.21 0.87 14.40
N ARG A 134 -14.91 -0.39 14.04
CA ARG A 134 -13.75 -1.12 14.57
C ARG A 134 -12.45 -0.80 13.84
N LEU A 135 -12.52 -0.22 12.63
CA LEU A 135 -11.33 0.09 11.83
C LEU A 135 -10.38 1.07 12.54
N PRO A 136 -10.83 2.23 13.04
CA PRO A 136 -9.96 3.20 13.70
C PRO A 136 -9.21 2.60 14.89
N THR A 137 -9.89 1.82 15.74
CA THR A 137 -9.26 1.13 16.87
C THR A 137 -8.22 0.12 16.40
N MET A 138 -8.53 -0.65 15.35
CA MET A 138 -7.61 -1.66 14.80
C MET A 138 -6.39 -1.03 14.10
N LEU A 139 -6.59 0.07 13.39
CA LEU A 139 -5.51 0.86 12.81
C LEU A 139 -4.65 1.47 13.93
N ALA A 140 -5.25 2.04 14.97
CA ALA A 140 -4.54 2.61 16.11
C ALA A 140 -3.66 1.56 16.83
N VAL A 141 -4.14 0.33 17.00
CA VAL A 141 -3.36 -0.79 17.54
C VAL A 141 -2.19 -1.15 16.62
N ALA A 142 -2.42 -1.19 15.30
CA ALA A 142 -1.37 -1.48 14.32
C ALA A 142 -0.27 -0.39 14.33
N PHE A 143 -0.64 0.90 14.39
CA PHE A 143 0.30 2.02 14.45
C PHE A 143 1.04 2.13 15.79
N SER A 144 0.43 1.68 16.90
CA SER A 144 1.09 1.71 18.21
C SER A 144 2.23 0.68 18.29
N ARG A 145 2.02 -0.52 17.75
CA ARG A 145 3.06 -1.57 17.68
C ARG A 145 4.28 -1.17 16.87
N GLU A 146 4.09 -0.32 15.87
CA GLU A 146 5.18 0.14 15.00
C GLU A 146 6.01 1.27 15.64
N ARG A 147 5.36 2.10 16.47
CA ARG A 147 6.05 3.09 17.32
C ARG A 147 6.99 2.41 18.31
N ASP A 148 6.56 1.28 18.87
CA ASP A 148 7.35 0.48 19.82
C ASP A 148 8.46 -0.33 19.11
N ALA A 149 8.31 -0.61 17.80
CA ALA A 149 9.27 -1.36 16.98
C ALA A 149 10.43 -0.49 16.41
N GLY A 150 10.48 0.80 16.72
CA GLY A 150 11.70 1.60 16.57
C GLY A 150 12.09 2.07 15.17
N THR A 151 11.14 2.18 14.22
CA THR A 151 11.44 2.74 12.88
C THR A 151 10.46 3.86 12.55
N LEU A 152 10.69 5.05 13.10
CA LEU A 152 10.03 6.26 12.63
C LEU A 152 10.87 6.90 11.52
N ASP A 153 10.46 6.61 10.29
CA ASP A 153 10.59 7.57 9.20
C ASP A 153 9.80 8.83 9.61
N SER A 154 10.55 9.87 9.96
CA SER A 154 10.06 11.18 10.41
C SER A 154 9.19 11.91 9.38
N SER A 155 9.03 11.37 8.17
CA SER A 155 8.22 11.95 7.10
C SER A 155 6.71 11.89 7.33
N LEU A 156 6.20 11.01 8.21
CA LEU A 156 4.77 10.92 8.54
C LEU A 156 4.37 11.61 9.86
N GLN A 157 5.32 12.25 10.55
CA GLN A 157 5.08 13.16 11.66
C GLN A 157 5.14 14.64 11.26
N ARG A 158 4.93 14.98 9.98
CA ARG A 158 4.56 16.36 9.63
C ARG A 158 3.05 16.56 9.85
N THR A 159 2.64 16.57 11.11
CA THR A 159 1.58 17.50 11.51
C THR A 159 2.17 18.89 11.25
N SER A 160 1.82 19.47 10.11
CA SER A 160 2.39 20.73 9.62
C SER A 160 1.91 21.91 10.44
N ASP A 161 2.26 21.97 11.72
CA ASP A 161 2.19 23.20 12.50
C ASP A 161 3.57 23.84 12.40
N TYR A 162 3.71 24.72 11.40
CA TYR A 162 4.88 25.58 11.27
C TYR A 162 5.07 26.35 12.58
N THR A 163 6.30 26.40 13.06
CA THR A 163 6.69 27.25 14.20
C THR A 163 6.52 28.73 13.84
N GLU A 164 6.38 29.61 14.83
CA GLU A 164 6.28 31.06 14.59
C GLU A 164 7.51 31.62 13.84
N GLU A 165 8.69 31.01 14.00
CA GLU A 165 9.88 31.42 13.25
C GLU A 165 9.83 31.02 11.77
N GLU A 166 9.36 29.81 11.46
CA GLU A 166 9.18 29.35 10.07
C GLU A 166 8.14 30.20 9.35
N TRP A 167 7.06 30.59 10.05
CA TRP A 167 6.06 31.50 9.52
C TRP A 167 6.64 32.87 9.17
N LYS A 168 7.47 33.45 10.04
CA LYS A 168 8.13 34.74 9.80
C LYS A 168 9.13 34.66 8.64
N GLN A 169 9.94 33.61 8.59
CA GLN A 169 10.88 33.39 7.47
C GLN A 169 10.15 33.28 6.13
N TRP A 170 8.99 32.64 6.10
CA TRP A 170 8.18 32.52 4.88
C TRP A 170 7.56 33.87 4.47
N ALA A 171 7.07 34.65 5.44
CA ALA A 171 6.55 35.99 5.20
C ALA A 171 7.63 36.95 4.66
N ALA A 172 8.83 36.95 5.27
CA ALA A 172 9.98 37.73 4.82
C ALA A 172 10.40 37.37 3.39
N LYS A 173 10.45 36.07 3.08
CA LYS A 173 10.74 35.58 1.72
C LYS A 173 9.68 36.04 0.71
N LYS A 174 8.39 35.99 1.06
CA LYS A 174 7.30 36.42 0.16
C LYS A 174 7.31 37.92 -0.11
N LYS A 175 7.67 38.72 0.89
CA LYS A 175 7.88 40.16 0.74
C LYS A 175 9.04 40.47 -0.22
N GLN A 176 10.14 39.72 -0.14
CA GLN A 176 11.28 39.86 -1.05
C GLN A 176 10.93 39.42 -2.48
N GLU A 177 10.11 38.39 -2.64
CA GLU A 177 9.67 37.88 -3.96
C GLU A 177 8.61 38.77 -4.64
N ASN A 178 7.91 39.63 -3.89
CA ASN A 178 6.82 40.49 -4.41
C ASN A 178 7.02 41.95 -3.94
N PRO A 179 8.10 42.62 -4.35
CA PRO A 179 8.42 43.99 -3.90
C PRO A 179 7.40 45.03 -4.36
N GLU A 180 6.57 44.71 -5.35
CA GLU A 180 5.48 45.55 -5.84
C GLU A 180 4.24 45.58 -4.93
N LYS A 181 4.16 44.67 -3.96
CA LYS A 181 3.07 44.63 -2.99
C LYS A 181 3.49 45.32 -1.71
N ASP A 182 2.82 46.42 -1.39
CA ASP A 182 3.03 47.21 -0.16
C ASP A 182 2.40 46.52 1.08
N PHE A 183 2.79 45.27 1.32
CA PHE A 183 2.40 44.52 2.51
C PHE A 183 3.52 44.49 3.53
N THR A 184 3.15 44.73 4.79
CA THR A 184 4.06 44.51 5.92
C THR A 184 4.30 43.01 6.12
N GLU A 185 5.38 42.67 6.83
CA GLU A 185 5.71 41.27 7.12
C GLU A 185 4.61 40.59 7.95
N GLU A 186 3.96 41.33 8.84
CA GLU A 186 2.81 40.87 9.64
C GLU A 186 1.57 40.59 8.78
N GLN A 187 1.30 41.44 7.77
CA GLN A 187 0.21 41.22 6.82
C GLN A 187 0.45 39.98 5.96
N TRP A 188 1.69 39.74 5.52
CA TRP A 188 2.07 38.50 4.83
C TRP A 188 1.90 37.28 5.73
N LEU A 189 2.31 37.37 6.99
CA LEU A 189 2.16 36.31 7.98
C LEU A 189 0.68 35.90 8.15
N GLN A 190 -0.19 36.88 8.31
CA GLN A 190 -1.62 36.66 8.51
C GLN A 190 -2.27 36.08 7.25
N TRP A 191 -1.95 36.62 6.07
CA TRP A 191 -2.44 36.10 4.79
C TRP A 191 -2.03 34.65 4.54
N LEU A 192 -0.78 34.28 4.86
CA LEU A 192 -0.28 32.92 4.73
C LEU A 192 -0.98 31.95 5.68
N LYS A 193 -1.21 32.37 6.94
CA LYS A 193 -1.95 31.59 7.94
C LYS A 193 -3.41 31.37 7.50
N GLU A 194 -4.07 32.38 6.96
CA GLU A 194 -5.44 32.29 6.43
C GLU A 194 -5.53 31.37 5.20
N LYS A 195 -4.59 31.49 4.26
CA LYS A 195 -4.55 30.61 3.07
C LYS A 195 -4.34 29.14 3.42
N GLU A 196 -3.47 28.85 4.38
CA GLU A 196 -3.24 27.46 4.80
C GLU A 196 -4.44 26.92 5.63
N ALA A 197 -5.12 27.76 6.41
CA ALA A 197 -6.37 27.41 7.08
C ALA A 197 -7.50 27.09 6.07
N ASP A 198 -7.67 27.91 5.03
CA ASP A 198 -8.65 27.66 3.97
C ASP A 198 -8.35 26.36 3.21
N LYS A 199 -7.07 26.11 2.89
CA LYS A 199 -6.63 24.87 2.25
C LYS A 199 -6.88 23.63 3.13
N ARG A 200 -6.78 23.76 4.45
CA ARG A 200 -7.16 22.71 5.42
C ARG A 200 -8.67 22.49 5.47
N ARG A 201 -9.48 23.52 5.28
CA ARG A 201 -10.95 23.45 5.32
C ARG A 201 -11.55 22.66 4.15
N TRP A 202 -10.84 22.55 3.03
CA TRP A 202 -11.27 21.80 1.83
C TRP A 202 -10.51 20.48 1.60
N ARG A 203 -9.76 20.00 2.61
CA ARG A 203 -9.02 18.73 2.60
C ARG A 203 -9.73 17.62 3.37
#